data_AF-A0A328HHH7-F1
#
_entry.id   AF-A0A328HHH7-F1
#
_cell.length_a   1.000
_cell.length_b   1.000
_cell.length_c   1.000
_cell.angle_alpha   90.00
_cell.angle_beta   90.00
_cell.angle_gamma   90.00
#
_symmetry.space_group_name_H-M   'P 1'
#
loop_
_entity.id
_entity.type
_entity.pdbx_description
1 polymer ?
#
loop_
_entity_poly.entity_id
_entity_poly.type
_entity_poly.pdbx_seq_one_letter_code
_entity_poly.pdbx_strand_id
1 'polypeptide(L)'
;MEITMTDTQADIRKENEGTAVEAGSKATERFAASGKIAGLGVSKERVSLLAGALIKAANDIVVEHQVTYEEYNALKAWLIKVGTDGEWPLFLDVWLEHTVEDVNSQERPGTRGTIEGPYYVPNSPALESPATVEMREGEEGTPLRFSGHFTDTDGNPIQGAQLEIWHADAAGFYSQYAPGLPEWLFRATVKADSDGQFVLHTMRPAPYQIPTDGACGQLISAAGWHAWRPAHIHIKVSAPGYQPVTQQLYFPGDPHNADDIASAVKPELMLDPKPRTDGGAGEEAVYDYVLAKVGQSK
;
A
#
# COMPACT_ATOMS: atom_id res chain seq x y z
N MET A 1 42.93 5.11 -22.20
CA MET A 1 42.61 5.30 -20.78
C MET A 1 41.16 4.88 -20.64
N GLU A 2 40.97 3.56 -20.52
CA GLU A 2 39.67 2.92 -20.38
C GLU A 2 39.15 3.21 -18.97
N ILE A 3 37.95 3.78 -18.89
CA ILE A 3 37.22 3.88 -17.63
C ILE A 3 36.31 2.65 -17.63
N THR A 4 36.75 1.62 -16.91
CA THR A 4 35.96 0.47 -16.49
C THR A 4 34.81 0.97 -15.61
N MET A 5 33.59 0.95 -16.16
CA MET A 5 32.36 0.99 -15.37
C MET A 5 32.29 -0.33 -14.60
N THR A 6 32.53 -0.26 -13.29
CA THR A 6 32.29 -1.37 -12.38
C THR A 6 30.78 -1.57 -12.24
N ASP A 7 30.31 -2.76 -12.59
CA ASP A 7 28.99 -3.30 -12.25
C ASP A 7 28.63 -3.00 -10.79
N THR A 8 27.62 -2.14 -10.58
CA THR A 8 26.87 -2.14 -9.32
C THR A 8 25.81 -3.21 -9.42
N GLN A 9 26.15 -4.38 -8.89
CA GLN A 9 25.24 -5.48 -8.61
C GLN A 9 24.20 -5.02 -7.57
N ALA A 10 23.03 -4.58 -8.03
CA ALA A 10 21.83 -4.40 -7.22
C ALA A 10 20.73 -5.34 -7.76
N ASP A 11 20.97 -6.62 -7.60
CA ASP A 11 20.04 -7.69 -7.97
C ASP A 11 20.09 -8.77 -6.90
N ILE A 12 19.23 -8.68 -5.89
CA ILE A 12 18.83 -9.86 -5.09
C ILE A 12 17.39 -9.66 -4.57
N ARG A 13 16.38 -10.08 -5.34
CA ARG A 13 15.15 -10.65 -4.76
C ARG A 13 15.39 -12.15 -4.59
N LYS A 14 15.07 -12.78 -3.45
CA LYS A 14 14.64 -14.20 -3.38
C LYS A 14 14.24 -14.63 -1.97
N GLU A 15 13.02 -15.15 -1.82
CA GLU A 15 12.74 -16.21 -0.85
C GLU A 15 12.20 -17.52 -1.47
N ASN A 16 11.86 -17.64 -2.76
CA ASN A 16 12.81 -17.75 -3.88
C ASN A 16 12.04 -17.53 -5.20
N GLU A 17 11.78 -16.24 -5.46
CA GLU A 17 11.30 -15.64 -6.72
C GLU A 17 9.91 -16.05 -7.21
N GLY A 18 8.88 -15.45 -6.60
CA GLY A 18 7.63 -15.20 -7.30
C GLY A 18 7.82 -14.09 -8.36
N THR A 19 7.19 -14.25 -9.50
CA THR A 19 7.29 -13.30 -10.63
C THR A 19 6.30 -12.15 -10.48
N ALA A 20 6.57 -11.02 -11.17
CA ALA A 20 5.61 -9.93 -11.31
C ALA A 20 4.24 -10.43 -11.81
N VAL A 21 4.27 -11.38 -12.76
CA VAL A 21 3.08 -12.00 -13.35
C VAL A 21 2.27 -12.78 -12.32
N GLU A 22 2.92 -13.55 -11.44
CA GLU A 22 2.23 -14.33 -10.41
C GLU A 22 1.58 -13.43 -9.35
N ALA A 23 2.31 -12.42 -8.87
CA ALA A 23 1.78 -11.46 -7.91
C ALA A 23 0.66 -10.60 -8.51
N GLY A 24 0.83 -10.13 -9.75
CA GLY A 24 -0.15 -9.35 -10.49
C GLY A 24 -1.43 -10.14 -10.78
N SER A 25 -1.30 -11.38 -11.28
CA SER A 25 -2.44 -12.26 -11.54
C SER A 25 -3.29 -12.47 -10.29
N LYS A 26 -2.66 -12.74 -9.13
CA LYS A 26 -3.37 -12.84 -7.85
C LYS A 26 -4.07 -11.55 -7.44
N ALA A 27 -3.42 -10.39 -7.63
CA ALA A 27 -4.04 -9.10 -7.36
C ALA A 27 -5.27 -8.87 -8.25
N THR A 28 -5.17 -9.22 -9.54
CA THR A 28 -6.27 -9.11 -10.51
C THR A 28 -7.45 -10.02 -10.14
N GLU A 29 -7.18 -11.29 -9.82
CA GLU A 29 -8.21 -12.24 -9.37
C GLU A 29 -8.92 -11.75 -8.10
N ARG A 30 -8.17 -11.23 -7.13
CA ARG A 30 -8.73 -10.66 -5.89
C ARG A 30 -9.55 -9.42 -6.13
N PHE A 31 -9.08 -8.50 -6.98
CA PHE A 31 -9.84 -7.33 -7.34
C PHE A 31 -11.18 -7.73 -7.98
N ALA A 32 -11.18 -8.68 -8.91
CA ALA A 32 -12.39 -9.20 -9.54
C ALA A 32 -13.35 -9.84 -8.53
N ALA A 33 -12.83 -10.57 -7.54
CA ALA A 33 -13.62 -11.22 -6.48
C ALA A 33 -14.06 -10.27 -5.35
N SER A 34 -13.51 -9.06 -5.25
CA SER A 34 -13.72 -8.15 -4.12
C SER A 34 -15.15 -7.62 -3.97
N GLY A 35 -15.98 -7.75 -5.01
CA GLY A 35 -17.31 -7.16 -5.05
C GLY A 35 -17.31 -5.63 -5.10
N LYS A 36 -16.15 -4.96 -5.25
CA LYS A 36 -16.03 -3.48 -5.31
C LYS A 36 -16.87 -2.86 -6.43
N ILE A 37 -17.23 -3.62 -7.46
CA ILE A 37 -18.10 -3.19 -8.56
C ILE A 37 -19.60 -3.48 -8.33
N ALA A 38 -19.94 -4.29 -7.33
CA ALA A 38 -21.32 -4.70 -7.08
C ALA A 38 -22.16 -3.52 -6.57
N GLY A 39 -23.29 -3.25 -7.24
CA GLY A 39 -24.21 -2.20 -6.82
C GLY A 39 -23.80 -0.77 -7.19
N LEU A 40 -22.76 -0.59 -8.03
CA LEU A 40 -22.38 0.74 -8.52
C LEU A 40 -23.49 1.35 -9.40
N GLY A 41 -24.07 2.46 -8.94
CA GLY A 41 -25.04 3.27 -9.68
C GLY A 41 -24.40 4.49 -10.31
N VAL A 42 -23.62 4.32 -11.38
CA VAL A 42 -23.01 5.45 -12.12
C VAL A 42 -23.86 5.78 -13.34
N SER A 43 -24.26 7.05 -13.48
CA SER A 43 -25.09 7.49 -14.61
C SER A 43 -24.33 7.43 -15.94
N LYS A 44 -25.06 7.24 -17.05
CA LYS A 44 -24.46 7.23 -18.40
C LYS A 44 -23.76 8.55 -18.71
N GLU A 45 -24.32 9.66 -18.24
CA GLU A 45 -23.77 11.00 -18.40
C GLU A 45 -22.42 11.13 -17.69
N ARG A 46 -22.32 10.60 -16.46
CA ARG A 46 -21.06 10.61 -15.71
C ARG A 46 -19.99 9.77 -16.39
N VAL A 47 -20.35 8.58 -16.88
CA VAL A 47 -19.43 7.72 -17.65
C VAL A 47 -18.97 8.43 -18.92
N SER A 48 -19.92 9.01 -19.69
CA SER A 48 -19.60 9.72 -20.92
C SER A 48 -18.67 10.91 -20.70
N LEU A 49 -18.87 11.66 -19.61
CA LEU A 49 -18.00 12.77 -19.23
C LEU A 49 -16.57 12.29 -18.96
N LEU A 50 -16.40 11.26 -18.13
CA LEU A 50 -15.08 10.75 -17.76
C LEU A 50 -14.35 10.09 -18.94
N ALA A 51 -15.04 9.23 -19.69
CA ALA A 51 -14.46 8.57 -20.84
C ALA A 51 -14.05 9.61 -21.91
N GLY A 52 -14.92 10.59 -22.18
CA GLY A 52 -14.63 11.68 -23.11
C GLY A 52 -13.42 12.51 -22.67
N ALA A 53 -13.32 12.86 -21.39
CA ALA A 53 -12.20 13.62 -20.85
C ALA A 53 -10.87 12.85 -20.95
N LEU A 54 -10.86 11.56 -20.59
CA LEU A 54 -9.66 10.72 -20.69
C LEU A 54 -9.20 10.54 -22.14
N ILE A 55 -10.13 10.23 -23.05
CA ILE A 55 -9.84 10.10 -24.48
C ILE A 55 -9.31 11.42 -25.03
N LYS A 56 -9.93 12.55 -24.66
CA LYS A 56 -9.45 13.87 -25.08
C LYS A 56 -8.02 14.13 -24.59
N ALA A 57 -7.74 13.91 -23.30
CA ALA A 57 -6.41 14.11 -22.73
C ALA A 57 -5.34 13.26 -23.44
N ALA A 58 -5.64 12.00 -23.75
CA ALA A 58 -4.74 11.14 -24.51
C ALA A 58 -4.47 11.67 -25.93
N ASN A 59 -5.50 12.14 -26.63
CA ASN A 59 -5.33 12.75 -27.96
C ASN A 59 -4.57 14.08 -27.90
N ASP A 60 -4.81 14.89 -26.87
CA ASP A 60 -4.09 16.14 -26.66
C ASP A 60 -2.59 15.87 -26.48
N ILE A 61 -2.19 14.85 -25.69
CA ILE A 61 -0.79 14.41 -25.53
C ILE A 61 -0.17 14.01 -26.87
N VAL A 62 -0.89 13.23 -27.69
CA VAL A 62 -0.42 12.81 -29.02
C VAL A 62 -0.12 14.01 -29.91
N VAL A 63 -1.01 15.01 -29.93
CA VAL A 63 -0.84 16.22 -30.72
C VAL A 63 0.27 17.11 -30.15
N GLU A 64 0.30 17.32 -28.84
CA GLU A 64 1.28 18.20 -28.19
C GLU A 64 2.71 17.70 -28.38
N HIS A 65 2.93 16.40 -28.19
CA HIS A 65 4.26 15.79 -28.26
C HIS A 65 4.59 15.17 -29.62
N GLN A 66 3.71 15.32 -30.62
CA GLN A 66 3.89 14.79 -31.98
C GLN A 66 4.20 13.28 -31.98
N VAL A 67 3.45 12.51 -31.19
CA VAL A 67 3.69 11.08 -31.00
C VAL A 67 3.62 10.34 -32.35
N THR A 68 4.66 9.56 -32.63
CA THR A 68 4.83 8.79 -33.87
C THR A 68 4.01 7.50 -33.87
N TYR A 69 3.90 6.88 -35.05
CA TYR A 69 3.24 5.57 -35.16
C TYR A 69 4.04 4.46 -34.46
N GLU A 70 5.37 4.56 -34.47
CA GLU A 70 6.26 3.63 -33.79
C GLU A 70 6.03 3.70 -32.26
N GLU A 71 6.00 4.89 -31.69
CA GLU A 71 5.69 5.11 -30.26
C GLU A 71 4.27 4.65 -29.91
N TYR A 72 3.28 4.93 -30.76
CA TYR A 72 1.92 4.43 -30.57
C TYR A 72 1.85 2.91 -30.56
N ASN A 73 2.60 2.23 -31.43
CA ASN A 73 2.66 0.77 -31.44
C ASN A 73 3.39 0.21 -30.21
N ALA A 74 4.42 0.90 -29.70
CA ALA A 74 5.07 0.55 -28.44
C ALA A 74 4.10 0.68 -27.25
N LEU A 75 3.37 1.79 -27.15
CA LEU A 75 2.32 2.00 -26.13
C LEU A 75 1.26 0.89 -26.18
N LYS A 76 0.76 0.58 -27.39
CA LYS A 76 -0.26 -0.47 -27.59
C LYS A 76 0.25 -1.84 -27.14
N ALA A 77 1.46 -2.21 -27.52
CA ALA A 77 2.08 -3.46 -27.10
C ALA A 77 2.26 -3.53 -25.57
N TRP A 78 2.68 -2.42 -24.96
CA TRP A 78 2.86 -2.32 -23.52
C TRP A 78 1.52 -2.44 -22.76
N LEU A 79 0.44 -1.76 -23.21
CA LEU A 79 -0.90 -1.88 -22.59
C LEU A 79 -1.44 -3.32 -22.66
N ILE A 80 -1.19 -4.03 -23.76
CA ILE A 80 -1.54 -5.46 -23.86
C ILE A 80 -0.75 -6.26 -22.83
N LYS A 81 0.55 -5.97 -22.68
CA LYS A 81 1.43 -6.66 -21.73
C LYS A 81 1.01 -6.44 -20.28
N VAL A 82 0.60 -5.22 -19.90
CA VAL A 82 0.01 -4.95 -18.55
C VAL A 82 -1.14 -5.92 -18.27
N GLY A 83 -2.00 -6.17 -19.26
CA GLY A 83 -3.09 -7.14 -19.15
C GLY A 83 -2.62 -8.59 -19.03
N THR A 84 -1.67 -9.03 -19.86
CA THR A 84 -1.19 -10.42 -19.84
C THR A 84 -0.35 -10.75 -18.61
N ASP A 85 0.34 -9.75 -18.05
CA ASP A 85 1.09 -9.89 -16.80
C ASP A 85 0.17 -9.77 -15.57
N GLY A 86 -1.11 -9.42 -15.75
CA GLY A 86 -2.05 -9.21 -14.64
C GLY A 86 -1.73 -7.98 -13.79
N GLU A 87 -1.03 -6.98 -14.33
CA GLU A 87 -0.52 -5.84 -13.57
C GLU A 87 -1.46 -4.62 -13.59
N TRP A 88 -2.70 -4.74 -14.06
CA TRP A 88 -3.66 -3.63 -14.01
C TRP A 88 -3.85 -3.05 -12.61
N PRO A 89 -4.03 -3.86 -11.54
CA PRO A 89 -4.08 -3.33 -10.18
C PRO A 89 -2.79 -2.60 -9.80
N LEU A 90 -1.63 -3.21 -10.03
CA LEU A 90 -0.34 -2.61 -9.70
C LEU A 90 -0.13 -1.26 -10.43
N PHE A 91 -0.40 -1.21 -11.74
CA PHE A 91 -0.26 0.01 -12.53
C PHE A 91 -1.16 1.14 -12.03
N LEU A 92 -2.44 0.85 -11.77
CA LEU A 92 -3.39 1.86 -11.30
C LEU A 92 -3.10 2.29 -9.85
N ASP A 93 -2.70 1.37 -9.00
CA ASP A 93 -2.43 1.64 -7.58
C ASP A 93 -1.15 2.48 -7.41
N VAL A 94 -0.14 2.29 -8.26
CA VAL A 94 1.11 3.08 -8.23
C VAL A 94 0.90 4.49 -8.78
N TRP A 95 0.27 4.64 -9.95
CA TRP A 95 0.28 5.93 -10.66
C TRP A 95 -1.06 6.68 -10.69
N LEU A 96 -2.12 6.16 -10.05
CA LEU A 96 -3.43 6.82 -10.04
C LEU A 96 -4.14 6.82 -8.67
N GLU A 97 -4.03 5.74 -7.88
CA GLU A 97 -4.81 5.59 -6.63
C GLU A 97 -4.56 6.71 -5.61
N HIS A 98 -3.34 7.25 -5.53
CA HIS A 98 -3.03 8.36 -4.60
C HIS A 98 -3.94 9.59 -4.84
N THR A 99 -4.23 9.91 -6.12
CA THR A 99 -5.14 11.01 -6.47
C THR A 99 -6.59 10.68 -6.12
N VAL A 100 -7.00 9.41 -6.27
CA VAL A 100 -8.33 8.94 -5.88
C VAL A 100 -8.51 9.04 -4.36
N GLU A 101 -7.50 8.66 -3.58
CA GLU A 101 -7.56 8.73 -2.12
C GLU A 101 -7.48 10.18 -1.60
N ASP A 102 -6.78 11.08 -2.28
CA ASP A 102 -6.81 12.50 -1.93
C ASP A 102 -8.22 13.09 -2.08
N VAL A 103 -8.95 12.74 -3.14
CA VAL A 103 -10.36 13.12 -3.31
C VAL A 103 -11.24 12.46 -2.24
N ASN A 104 -11.04 11.17 -1.97
CA ASN A 104 -11.82 10.41 -0.98
C ASN A 104 -11.64 10.92 0.46
N SER A 105 -10.42 11.32 0.83
CA SER A 105 -10.06 11.77 2.17
C SER A 105 -10.18 13.27 2.39
N GLN A 106 -10.48 14.05 1.34
CA GLN A 106 -10.50 15.52 1.40
C GLN A 106 -11.43 16.04 2.50
N GLU A 107 -12.66 15.52 2.53
CA GLU A 107 -13.74 15.98 3.41
C GLU A 107 -13.89 15.14 4.69
N ARG A 108 -13.13 14.05 4.84
CA ARG A 108 -13.17 13.20 6.03
C ARG A 108 -12.36 13.86 7.17
N PRO A 109 -12.98 14.18 8.33
CA PRO A 109 -12.23 14.64 9.50
C PRO A 109 -11.50 13.46 10.18
N GLY A 110 -10.52 13.77 11.02
CA GLY A 110 -9.74 12.76 11.76
C GLY A 110 -8.52 12.25 11.01
N THR A 111 -8.22 10.97 11.17
CA THR A 111 -7.02 10.32 10.62
C THR A 111 -6.98 10.42 9.09
N ARG A 112 -5.80 10.78 8.56
CA ARG A 112 -5.55 10.85 7.12
C ARG A 112 -5.47 9.46 6.52
N GLY A 113 -6.09 9.28 5.36
CA GLY A 113 -5.94 8.06 4.58
C GLY A 113 -4.83 8.19 3.54
N THR A 114 -4.39 7.03 3.05
CA THR A 114 -3.55 6.88 1.86
C THR A 114 -3.89 5.55 1.19
N ILE A 115 -3.25 5.26 0.06
CA ILE A 115 -3.60 4.16 -0.85
C ILE A 115 -3.66 2.79 -0.15
N GLU A 116 -4.61 1.95 -0.55
CA GLU A 116 -4.69 0.55 -0.11
C GLU A 116 -3.54 -0.25 -0.71
N GLY A 117 -3.25 0.00 -1.99
CA GLY A 117 -2.35 -0.79 -2.79
C GLY A 117 -2.87 -2.20 -3.08
N PRO A 118 -2.13 -2.99 -3.87
CA PRO A 118 -2.67 -4.22 -4.47
C PRO A 118 -2.64 -5.44 -3.54
N TYR A 119 -2.07 -5.30 -2.33
CA TYR A 119 -1.67 -6.43 -1.48
C TYR A 119 -2.49 -6.64 -0.22
N TYR A 120 -3.63 -5.96 -0.10
CA TYR A 120 -4.59 -6.24 0.96
C TYR A 120 -5.24 -7.62 0.77
N VAL A 121 -5.43 -8.34 1.89
CA VAL A 121 -6.15 -9.63 1.94
C VAL A 121 -7.16 -9.59 3.09
N PRO A 122 -8.46 -9.78 2.83
CA PRO A 122 -9.47 -9.77 3.88
C PRO A 122 -9.43 -11.05 4.72
N ASN A 123 -10.06 -11.00 5.90
CA ASN A 123 -10.22 -12.14 6.81
C ASN A 123 -8.91 -12.69 7.37
N SER A 124 -7.95 -11.81 7.63
CA SER A 124 -6.75 -12.17 8.39
C SER A 124 -7.12 -12.65 9.80
N PRO A 125 -6.27 -13.46 10.47
CA PRO A 125 -6.54 -13.95 11.81
C PRO A 125 -6.91 -12.83 12.78
N ALA A 126 -8.04 -12.99 13.48
CA ALA A 126 -8.50 -12.05 14.48
C ALA A 126 -7.81 -12.31 15.82
N LEU A 127 -7.20 -11.28 16.38
CA LEU A 127 -6.46 -11.28 17.63
C LEU A 127 -7.04 -10.22 18.59
N GLU A 128 -6.96 -10.49 19.89
CA GLU A 128 -7.31 -9.52 20.93
C GLU A 128 -6.03 -8.82 21.42
N SER A 129 -6.08 -7.52 21.68
CA SER A 129 -4.97 -6.77 22.27
C SER A 129 -4.63 -7.24 23.69
N PRO A 130 -3.35 -7.37 24.10
CA PRO A 130 -2.15 -7.23 23.28
C PRO A 130 -1.94 -8.44 22.35
N ALA A 131 -1.53 -8.18 21.11
CA ALA A 131 -1.37 -9.19 20.07
C ALA A 131 0.06 -9.21 19.50
N THR A 132 0.43 -10.32 18.87
CA THR A 132 1.65 -10.47 18.08
C THR A 132 1.25 -11.01 16.72
N VAL A 133 1.65 -10.34 15.62
CA VAL A 133 1.37 -10.87 14.27
C VAL A 133 2.14 -12.16 14.03
N GLU A 134 1.67 -12.99 13.09
CA GLU A 134 2.42 -14.18 12.69
C GLU A 134 3.81 -13.78 12.15
N MET A 135 4.85 -14.42 12.68
CA MET A 135 6.26 -14.26 12.33
C MET A 135 6.93 -15.63 12.33
N ARG A 136 7.99 -15.81 11.55
CA ARG A 136 8.80 -17.03 11.56
C ARG A 136 9.66 -17.10 12.82
N GLU A 137 10.10 -18.29 13.17
CA GLU A 137 11.13 -18.44 14.21
C GLU A 137 12.43 -17.78 13.74
N GLY A 138 12.97 -16.86 14.56
CA GLY A 138 14.18 -16.11 14.22
C GLY A 138 13.99 -15.06 13.13
N GLU A 139 12.76 -14.55 12.93
CA GLU A 139 12.45 -13.49 11.96
C GLU A 139 13.45 -12.33 12.02
N GLU A 140 13.99 -11.95 10.86
CA GLU A 140 14.99 -10.89 10.76
C GLU A 140 14.36 -9.50 10.86
N GLY A 141 15.19 -8.52 11.24
CA GLY A 141 14.82 -7.11 11.29
C GLY A 141 14.77 -6.53 12.70
N THR A 142 14.08 -5.39 12.84
CA THR A 142 13.96 -4.68 14.12
C THR A 142 12.57 -4.93 14.72
N PRO A 143 12.47 -5.56 15.91
CA PRO A 143 11.19 -5.72 16.59
C PRO A 143 10.52 -4.35 16.83
N LEU A 144 9.22 -4.29 16.60
CA LEU A 144 8.40 -3.09 16.74
C LEU A 144 7.17 -3.39 17.60
N ARG A 145 7.06 -2.69 18.73
CA ARG A 145 5.82 -2.59 19.49
C ARG A 145 5.02 -1.41 18.98
N PHE A 146 3.91 -1.67 18.31
CA PHE A 146 2.99 -0.67 17.80
C PHE A 146 1.77 -0.55 18.71
N SER A 147 1.40 0.66 19.12
CA SER A 147 0.26 0.87 20.02
C SER A 147 -0.43 2.20 19.75
N GLY A 148 -1.62 2.38 20.32
CA GLY A 148 -2.35 3.64 20.25
C GLY A 148 -3.80 3.49 20.68
N HIS A 149 -4.56 4.56 20.52
CA HIS A 149 -5.95 4.69 20.94
C HIS A 149 -6.87 5.01 19.77
N PHE A 150 -8.08 4.46 19.80
CA PHE A 150 -9.17 4.82 18.89
C PHE A 150 -10.09 5.83 19.55
N THR A 151 -10.25 6.99 18.92
CA THR A 151 -11.14 8.06 19.38
C THR A 151 -12.05 8.56 18.25
N ASP A 152 -13.20 9.12 18.60
CA ASP A 152 -14.00 9.90 17.66
C ASP A 152 -13.47 11.34 17.52
N THR A 153 -14.05 12.12 16.62
CA THR A 153 -13.64 13.51 16.39
C THR A 153 -13.84 14.44 17.59
N ASP A 154 -14.61 14.00 18.60
CA ASP A 154 -14.85 14.74 19.84
C ASP A 154 -13.88 14.28 20.96
N GLY A 155 -13.01 13.30 20.67
CA GLY A 155 -12.03 12.74 21.61
C GLY A 155 -12.57 11.60 22.48
N ASN A 156 -13.77 11.08 22.21
CA ASN A 156 -14.33 9.97 22.98
C ASN A 156 -13.72 8.64 22.51
N PRO A 157 -13.33 7.72 23.42
CA PRO A 157 -12.88 6.39 23.05
C PRO A 157 -13.92 5.62 22.23
N ILE A 158 -13.47 4.89 21.21
CA ILE A 158 -14.34 4.08 20.35
C ILE A 158 -14.30 2.61 20.77
N GLN A 159 -15.45 2.10 21.24
CA GLN A 159 -15.62 0.68 21.54
C GLN A 159 -15.80 -0.15 20.27
N GLY A 160 -15.24 -1.36 20.27
CA GLY A 160 -15.34 -2.29 19.14
C GLY A 160 -14.53 -1.85 17.91
N ALA A 161 -13.58 -0.94 18.09
CA ALA A 161 -12.63 -0.59 17.05
C ALA A 161 -11.66 -1.76 16.80
N GLN A 162 -11.25 -1.90 15.55
CA GLN A 162 -10.25 -2.86 15.14
C GLN A 162 -9.34 -2.25 14.07
N LEU A 163 -8.12 -2.77 13.97
CA LEU A 163 -7.19 -2.52 12.88
C LEU A 163 -6.83 -3.82 12.16
N GLU A 164 -6.81 -3.78 10.84
CA GLU A 164 -6.19 -4.79 10.00
C GLU A 164 -4.81 -4.29 9.59
N ILE A 165 -3.78 -5.09 9.87
CA ILE A 165 -2.39 -4.78 9.54
C ILE A 165 -1.89 -5.73 8.45
N TRP A 166 -1.10 -5.19 7.51
CA TRP A 166 -0.24 -5.99 6.64
C TRP A 166 1.02 -5.21 6.25
N HIS A 167 2.15 -5.89 6.12
CA HIS A 167 3.38 -5.30 5.60
C HIS A 167 4.32 -6.36 5.04
N ALA A 168 5.37 -5.90 4.37
CA ALA A 168 6.44 -6.76 3.88
C ALA A 168 7.35 -7.25 5.02
N ASP A 169 8.04 -8.38 4.79
CA ASP A 169 9.14 -8.83 5.63
C ASP A 169 10.42 -7.99 5.42
N ALA A 170 11.53 -8.42 6.05
CA ALA A 170 12.84 -7.78 5.94
C ALA A 170 13.47 -7.87 4.54
N ALA A 171 12.96 -8.76 3.68
CA ALA A 171 13.37 -8.92 2.28
C ALA A 171 12.42 -8.23 1.28
N GLY A 172 11.37 -7.55 1.77
CA GLY A 172 10.41 -6.84 0.93
C GLY A 172 9.29 -7.71 0.36
N PHE A 173 9.08 -8.93 0.88
CA PHE A 173 8.04 -9.83 0.39
C PHE A 173 6.76 -9.79 1.23
N TYR A 174 5.63 -9.91 0.54
CA TYR A 174 4.29 -10.01 1.13
C TYR A 174 3.79 -11.45 1.10
N SER A 175 3.31 -11.94 2.24
CA SER A 175 2.60 -13.23 2.30
C SER A 175 1.44 -13.27 1.31
N GLN A 176 1.21 -14.46 0.76
CA GLN A 176 0.26 -14.77 -0.32
C GLN A 176 0.62 -14.20 -1.70
N TYR A 177 1.56 -13.23 -1.79
CA TYR A 177 2.07 -12.68 -3.04
C TYR A 177 3.49 -13.16 -3.38
N ALA A 178 4.20 -13.76 -2.42
CA ALA A 178 5.45 -14.48 -2.65
C ALA A 178 5.33 -15.96 -2.25
N PRO A 179 6.01 -16.89 -2.94
CA PRO A 179 6.04 -18.30 -2.59
C PRO A 179 6.89 -18.54 -1.33
N GLY A 180 6.56 -19.60 -0.58
CA GLY A 180 7.36 -20.04 0.58
C GLY A 180 7.08 -19.33 1.90
N LEU A 181 6.25 -18.28 1.90
CA LEU A 181 5.84 -17.57 3.11
C LEU A 181 4.63 -18.25 3.79
N PRO A 182 4.54 -18.23 5.14
CA PRO A 182 3.29 -18.52 5.84
C PRO A 182 2.15 -17.62 5.33
N GLU A 183 0.94 -18.18 5.26
CA GLU A 183 -0.22 -17.53 4.62
C GLU A 183 -0.54 -16.17 5.22
N TRP A 184 -0.42 -16.02 6.54
CA TRP A 184 -0.74 -14.79 7.27
C TRP A 184 0.47 -14.13 7.90
N LEU A 185 1.69 -14.44 7.42
CA LEU A 185 2.91 -13.77 7.87
C LEU A 185 2.74 -12.25 7.76
N PHE A 186 2.97 -11.54 8.87
CA PHE A 186 2.78 -10.10 9.01
C PHE A 186 1.38 -9.58 8.67
N ARG A 187 0.33 -10.41 8.78
CA ARG A 187 -1.08 -10.05 8.55
C ARG A 187 -1.95 -10.41 9.74
N ALA A 188 -2.74 -9.47 10.25
CA ALA A 188 -3.69 -9.73 11.34
C ALA A 188 -4.82 -8.71 11.39
N THR A 189 -5.93 -9.09 12.02
CA THR A 189 -6.97 -8.17 12.49
C THR A 189 -6.86 -8.08 14.01
N VAL A 190 -6.51 -6.93 14.56
CA VAL A 190 -6.36 -6.72 16.00
C VAL A 190 -7.52 -5.90 16.52
N LYS A 191 -8.28 -6.46 17.46
CA LYS A 191 -9.35 -5.74 18.15
C LYS A 191 -8.78 -4.94 19.31
N ALA A 192 -9.24 -3.70 19.44
CA ALA A 192 -8.95 -2.87 20.59
C ALA A 192 -9.62 -3.43 21.86
N ASP A 193 -9.06 -3.09 23.01
CA ASP A 193 -9.67 -3.37 24.30
C ASP A 193 -10.91 -2.48 24.58
N SER A 194 -11.50 -2.62 25.77
CA SER A 194 -12.70 -1.88 26.16
C SER A 194 -12.50 -0.36 26.27
N ASP A 195 -11.25 0.08 26.44
CA ASP A 195 -10.88 1.50 26.52
C ASP A 195 -10.46 2.06 25.15
N GLY A 196 -10.61 1.26 24.08
CA GLY A 196 -10.24 1.64 22.73
C GLY A 196 -8.74 1.62 22.48
N GLN A 197 -7.95 0.91 23.30
CA GLN A 197 -6.50 0.82 23.12
C GLN A 197 -6.12 -0.46 22.39
N PHE A 198 -5.03 -0.40 21.62
CA PHE A 198 -4.42 -1.58 21.06
C PHE A 198 -2.92 -1.62 21.34
N VAL A 199 -2.40 -2.83 21.47
CA VAL A 199 -0.96 -3.13 21.50
C VAL A 199 -0.72 -4.29 20.56
N LEU A 200 0.24 -4.12 19.66
CA LEU A 200 0.62 -5.09 18.65
C LEU A 200 2.15 -5.21 18.60
N HIS A 201 2.65 -6.43 18.55
CA HIS A 201 4.05 -6.73 18.29
C HIS A 201 4.22 -7.21 16.85
N THR A 202 5.17 -6.61 16.15
CA THR A 202 5.56 -6.94 14.78
C THR A 202 7.05 -6.63 14.56
N MET A 203 7.50 -6.60 13.30
CA MET A 203 8.80 -6.12 12.86
C MET A 203 8.66 -4.84 12.05
N ARG A 204 9.70 -3.98 12.09
CA ARG A 204 9.84 -2.89 11.12
C ARG A 204 10.04 -3.49 9.71
N PRO A 205 9.20 -3.16 8.71
CA PRO A 205 9.34 -3.65 7.35
C PRO A 205 10.55 -3.04 6.65
N ALA A 206 11.04 -3.71 5.61
CA ALA A 206 12.00 -3.13 4.67
C ALA A 206 11.31 -2.20 3.65
N PRO A 207 12.07 -1.32 2.97
CA PRO A 207 11.60 -0.67 1.75
C PRO A 207 11.18 -1.71 0.71
N TYR A 208 10.18 -1.38 -0.10
CA TYR A 208 9.60 -2.30 -1.06
C TYR A 208 9.98 -1.89 -2.49
N GLN A 209 10.49 -2.85 -3.25
CA GLN A 209 10.73 -2.67 -4.69
C GLN A 209 9.57 -3.28 -5.49
N ILE A 210 8.96 -2.46 -6.35
CA ILE A 210 7.99 -2.94 -7.34
C ILE A 210 8.68 -4.01 -8.22
N PRO A 211 8.01 -5.14 -8.53
CA PRO A 211 8.51 -6.13 -9.45
C PRO A 211 8.96 -5.52 -10.78
N THR A 212 10.24 -5.67 -11.10
CA THR A 212 10.89 -5.09 -12.27
C THR A 212 10.83 -5.98 -13.52
N ASP A 213 10.35 -7.23 -13.37
CA ASP A 213 10.28 -8.25 -14.42
C ASP A 213 8.95 -8.22 -15.23
N GLY A 214 8.00 -7.37 -14.84
CA GLY A 214 6.71 -7.17 -15.51
C GLY A 214 6.61 -5.89 -16.36
N ALA A 215 5.41 -5.60 -16.89
CA ALA A 215 5.12 -4.41 -17.68
C ALA A 215 5.38 -3.09 -16.92
N CYS A 216 5.04 -3.03 -15.64
CA CYS A 216 5.31 -1.87 -14.78
C CYS A 216 6.81 -1.66 -14.64
N GLY A 217 7.58 -2.73 -14.41
CA GLY A 217 9.04 -2.70 -14.42
C GLY A 217 9.63 -2.21 -15.74
N GLN A 218 9.07 -2.66 -16.86
CA GLN A 218 9.47 -2.20 -18.19
C GLN A 218 9.25 -0.69 -18.36
N LEU A 219 8.10 -0.16 -17.91
CA LEU A 219 7.82 1.28 -17.96
C LEU A 219 8.82 2.07 -17.10
N ILE A 220 9.05 1.63 -15.86
CA ILE A 220 10.00 2.24 -14.92
C ILE A 220 11.39 2.33 -15.56
N SER A 221 11.88 1.23 -16.13
CA SER A 221 13.17 1.17 -16.79
C SER A 221 13.24 2.08 -18.03
N ALA A 222 12.22 2.04 -18.89
CA ALA A 222 12.16 2.88 -20.09
C ALA A 222 12.10 4.38 -19.79
N ALA A 223 11.46 4.76 -18.68
CA ALA A 223 11.33 6.14 -18.24
C ALA A 223 12.52 6.63 -17.38
N GLY A 224 13.44 5.75 -16.99
CA GLY A 224 14.58 6.09 -16.14
C GLY A 224 14.20 6.38 -14.69
N TRP A 225 13.11 5.80 -14.19
CA TRP A 225 12.64 5.95 -12.81
C TRP A 225 13.25 4.87 -11.90
N HIS A 226 13.17 5.09 -10.57
CA HIS A 226 13.44 4.02 -9.60
C HIS A 226 12.15 3.25 -9.29
N ALA A 227 12.26 2.00 -8.84
CA ALA A 227 11.13 1.11 -8.55
C ALA A 227 10.76 1.04 -7.06
N TRP A 228 11.19 2.01 -6.25
CA TRP A 228 11.18 1.89 -4.79
C TRP A 228 10.04 2.65 -4.12
N ARG A 229 9.50 2.01 -3.08
CA ARG A 229 8.62 2.59 -2.07
C ARG A 229 9.34 2.56 -0.72
N PRO A 230 9.19 3.57 0.14
CA PRO A 230 9.78 3.56 1.47
C PRO A 230 9.23 2.43 2.32
N ALA A 231 9.91 2.06 3.40
CA ALA A 231 9.38 1.13 4.40
C ALA A 231 8.02 1.63 4.91
N HIS A 232 7.01 0.77 4.91
CA HIS A 232 5.65 1.14 5.29
C HIS A 232 4.87 -0.01 5.92
N ILE A 233 4.01 0.33 6.88
CA ILE A 233 3.00 -0.57 7.44
C ILE A 233 1.64 -0.16 6.90
N HIS A 234 0.93 -1.07 6.24
CA HIS A 234 -0.46 -0.81 5.88
C HIS A 234 -1.40 -1.07 7.06
N ILE A 235 -2.40 -0.21 7.19
CA ILE A 235 -3.42 -0.29 8.22
C ILE A 235 -4.81 -0.01 7.60
N LYS A 236 -5.80 -0.84 7.93
CA LYS A 236 -7.22 -0.47 7.82
C LYS A 236 -7.86 -0.44 9.18
N VAL A 237 -8.44 0.68 9.54
CA VAL A 237 -9.17 0.83 10.80
C VAL A 237 -10.65 0.92 10.55
N SER A 238 -11.42 0.28 11.43
CA SER A 238 -12.88 0.29 11.37
C SER A 238 -13.48 0.16 12.75
N ALA A 239 -14.69 0.69 12.91
CA ALA A 239 -15.51 0.53 14.09
C ALA A 239 -17.00 0.66 13.74
N PRO A 240 -17.91 0.01 14.47
CA PRO A 240 -19.34 0.16 14.22
C PRO A 240 -19.81 1.62 14.30
N GLY A 241 -20.47 2.11 13.24
CA GLY A 241 -20.98 3.49 13.17
C GLY A 241 -19.95 4.54 12.73
N TYR A 242 -18.72 4.13 12.42
CA TYR A 242 -17.65 5.00 11.95
C TYR A 242 -17.26 4.72 10.50
N GLN A 243 -16.72 5.72 9.83
CA GLN A 243 -16.15 5.59 8.49
C GLN A 243 -14.82 4.84 8.61
N PRO A 244 -14.60 3.76 7.84
CA PRO A 244 -13.30 3.09 7.83
C PRO A 244 -12.24 4.00 7.22
N VAL A 245 -11.00 3.83 7.66
CA VAL A 245 -9.83 4.53 7.11
C VAL A 245 -8.80 3.51 6.68
N THR A 246 -8.37 3.60 5.43
CA THR A 246 -7.19 2.87 4.93
C THR A 246 -6.03 3.84 4.90
N GLN A 247 -4.89 3.42 5.44
CA GLN A 247 -3.67 4.22 5.46
C GLN A 247 -2.43 3.33 5.40
N GLN A 248 -1.29 3.99 5.29
CA GLN A 248 0.05 3.46 5.45
C GLN A 248 0.79 4.36 6.42
N LEU A 249 1.70 3.79 7.19
CA LEU A 249 2.54 4.49 8.14
C LEU A 249 4.00 4.28 7.75
N TYR A 250 4.77 5.36 7.70
CA TYR A 250 6.13 5.40 7.17
C TYR A 250 7.15 5.62 8.29
N PHE A 251 8.43 5.39 7.99
CA PHE A 251 9.52 5.50 8.96
C PHE A 251 10.45 6.67 8.64
N PRO A 252 10.84 7.47 9.64
CA PRO A 252 11.74 8.60 9.42
C PRO A 252 13.11 8.11 8.96
N GLY A 253 13.71 8.86 8.02
CA GLY A 253 15.04 8.56 7.50
C GLY A 253 15.09 7.54 6.35
N ASP A 254 13.95 7.00 5.92
CA ASP A 254 13.90 6.18 4.70
C ASP A 254 14.32 7.02 3.47
N PRO A 255 15.23 6.52 2.61
CA PRO A 255 15.68 7.24 1.41
C PRO A 255 14.55 7.62 0.45
N HIS A 256 13.46 6.84 0.44
CA HIS A 256 12.37 6.98 -0.52
C HIS A 256 11.13 7.70 0.02
N ASN A 257 11.24 8.30 1.20
CA ASN A 257 10.14 9.12 1.75
C ASN A 257 9.81 10.34 0.87
N ALA A 258 10.82 10.90 0.18
CA ALA A 258 10.65 12.11 -0.63
C ALA A 258 10.32 11.82 -2.10
N ASP A 259 10.55 10.60 -2.56
CA ASP A 259 10.41 10.19 -3.97
C ASP A 259 9.65 8.88 -4.15
N ASP A 260 8.81 8.47 -3.20
CA ASP A 260 7.95 7.27 -3.33
C ASP A 260 7.30 7.19 -4.71
N ILE A 261 7.62 6.14 -5.46
CA ILE A 261 7.11 5.94 -6.82
C ILE A 261 5.56 5.93 -6.86
N ALA A 262 4.91 5.56 -5.76
CA ALA A 262 3.46 5.55 -5.64
C ALA A 262 2.85 6.90 -5.16
N SER A 263 3.69 7.90 -4.89
CA SER A 263 3.28 9.22 -4.40
C SER A 263 2.35 9.17 -3.18
N ALA A 264 2.54 8.18 -2.29
CA ALA A 264 1.60 7.86 -1.22
C ALA A 264 2.00 8.45 0.14
N VAL A 265 3.26 8.88 0.30
CA VAL A 265 3.79 9.43 1.54
C VAL A 265 3.14 10.77 1.86
N LYS A 266 2.64 10.90 3.09
CA LYS A 266 2.12 12.15 3.65
C LYS A 266 2.83 12.47 4.96
N PRO A 267 3.15 13.73 5.27
CA PRO A 267 3.84 14.10 6.51
C PRO A 267 3.14 13.61 7.78
N GLU A 268 1.80 13.62 7.80
CA GLU A 268 0.99 13.16 8.94
C GLU A 268 1.08 11.65 9.20
N LEU A 269 1.57 10.89 8.22
CA LEU A 269 1.66 9.43 8.25
C LEU A 269 3.06 8.95 8.61
N MET A 270 3.96 9.85 9.02
CA MET A 270 5.29 9.50 9.50
C MET A 270 5.23 9.07 10.97
N LEU A 271 5.75 7.89 11.29
CA LEU A 271 5.89 7.43 12.67
C LEU A 271 7.03 8.17 13.40
N ASP A 272 7.03 8.04 14.72
CA ASP A 272 8.14 8.43 15.60
C ASP A 272 8.59 7.22 16.46
N PRO A 273 9.24 6.20 15.85
CA PRO A 273 9.71 5.03 16.58
C PRO A 273 10.84 5.39 17.55
N LYS A 274 10.76 4.88 18.77
CA LYS A 274 11.75 5.10 19.84
C LYS A 274 12.29 3.76 20.34
N PRO A 275 13.55 3.69 20.79
CA PRO A 275 14.05 2.49 21.46
C PRO A 275 13.18 2.14 22.67
N ARG A 276 12.84 0.86 22.83
CA ARG A 276 12.08 0.41 24.01
C ARG A 276 12.89 0.61 25.29
N THR A 277 12.24 1.18 26.30
CA THR A 277 12.87 1.44 27.61
C THR A 277 12.37 0.53 28.73
N ASP A 278 11.35 -0.30 28.44
CA ASP A 278 10.72 -1.23 29.37
C ASP A 278 11.43 -2.60 29.48
N GLY A 279 12.64 -2.71 28.95
CA GLY A 279 13.42 -3.95 28.89
C GLY A 279 13.06 -4.89 27.73
N GLY A 280 12.10 -4.52 26.88
CA GLY A 280 11.86 -5.23 25.62
C GLY A 280 12.87 -4.89 24.52
N ALA A 281 13.01 -5.79 23.56
CA ALA A 281 13.89 -5.58 22.40
C ALA A 281 13.24 -4.65 21.35
N GLY A 282 14.09 -3.96 20.58
CA GLY A 282 13.69 -3.16 19.42
C GLY A 282 13.09 -1.81 19.80
N GLU A 283 12.04 -1.42 19.09
CA GLU A 283 11.46 -0.08 19.13
C GLU A 283 9.98 -0.13 19.52
N GLU A 284 9.47 1.03 19.95
CA GLU A 284 8.06 1.29 20.12
C GLU A 284 7.62 2.50 19.30
N ALA A 285 6.45 2.40 18.68
CA ALA A 285 5.80 3.50 17.99
C ALA A 285 4.35 3.62 18.51
N VAL A 286 3.94 4.85 18.81
CA VAL A 286 2.57 5.17 19.24
C VAL A 286 1.90 5.97 18.13
N TYR A 287 0.71 5.54 17.70
CA TYR A 287 -0.09 6.25 16.70
C TYR A 287 -1.58 6.11 17.01
N ASP A 288 -2.23 7.24 17.26
CA ASP A 288 -3.65 7.29 17.60
C ASP A 288 -4.52 7.46 16.34
N TYR A 289 -5.69 6.87 16.38
CA TYR A 289 -6.66 6.89 15.29
C TYR A 289 -7.89 7.70 15.70
N VAL A 290 -8.22 8.69 14.88
CA VAL A 290 -9.42 9.51 15.01
C VAL A 290 -10.37 9.14 13.88
N LEU A 291 -11.52 8.54 14.20
CA LEU A 291 -12.51 8.11 13.21
C LEU A 291 -13.70 9.06 13.16
N ALA A 292 -14.10 9.42 11.94
CA ALA A 292 -15.34 10.16 11.69
C ALA A 292 -16.55 9.23 11.79
N LYS A 293 -17.67 9.71 12.34
CA LYS A 293 -18.94 8.98 12.31
C LYS A 293 -19.44 8.87 10.87
N VAL A 294 -20.20 7.82 10.53
CA VAL A 294 -20.79 7.68 9.19
C VAL A 294 -21.64 8.92 8.87
N GLY A 295 -21.37 9.55 7.72
CA GLY A 295 -22.06 10.76 7.26
C GLY A 295 -21.46 12.08 7.76
N GLN A 296 -20.43 12.05 8.61
CA GLN A 296 -19.71 13.24 9.05
C GLN A 296 -18.73 13.72 7.97
N SER A 297 -18.73 15.03 7.70
CA SER A 297 -17.74 15.73 6.88
C SER A 297 -17.09 16.86 7.69
N LYS A 298 -16.02 17.46 7.17
CA LYS A 298 -15.46 18.72 7.64
C LYS A 298 -16.46 19.89 7.51
#